data_AF-A0A224YUA3-F1
#
_entry.id   AF-A0A224YUA3-F1
#
_cell.length_a   1.000
_cell.length_b   1.000
_cell.length_c   1.000
_cell.angle_alpha   90.00
_cell.angle_beta   90.00
_cell.angle_gamma   90.00
#
_symmetry.space_group_name_H-M   'P 1'
#
loop_
_entity.id
_entity.type
_entity.pdbx_description
1 polymer ?
#
loop_
_entity_poly.entity_id
_entity_poly.type
_entity_poly.pdbx_seq_one_letter_code
_entity_poly.pdbx_strand_id
1 'polypeptide(L)'
;QTNGVESREHPHTLEEYALDFFRPLPKKSLQRTLTLSSARRRDGEQLWRHSREPLKQPLLKKLLNKEELSQEACFAFNAILKYMGDLPSRRTRSGNELTDQLFEGPLKHEILRDEIYCQIMKQLTDNKNSEERGWELMWLATGLFAPSQSLLKELTQFLRTRAHPISLDSLQRLQKTLRTGQRKYPPHLVEVEAIQHKTTQIFHKVYFPDDTDEAFEVDSGTRAKDFCLNISQRLNLRTAEGFSLFVKIADKVISVPEGDFFFDFVRHLTDWIRKARP
;
A
#
# COMPACT_ATOMS: atom_id res chain seq x y z
N GLN A 1 -6.15 -45.54 9.87
CA GLN A 1 -5.58 -44.20 10.10
C GLN A 1 -6.49 -43.21 9.41
N THR A 2 -7.17 -42.38 10.19
CA THR A 2 -8.21 -41.46 9.75
C THR A 2 -7.63 -40.25 9.02
N ASN A 3 -8.15 -40.03 7.82
CA ASN A 3 -8.16 -38.84 6.98
C ASN A 3 -7.77 -37.50 7.64
N GLY A 4 -6.82 -36.81 7.00
CA GLY A 4 -6.68 -35.35 7.03
C GLY A 4 -6.74 -34.83 5.61
N VAL A 5 -7.93 -34.80 5.01
CA VAL A 5 -8.16 -33.96 3.83
C VAL A 5 -8.14 -32.54 4.37
N GLU A 6 -7.05 -31.81 4.17
CA GLU A 6 -7.05 -30.36 4.36
C GLU A 6 -8.20 -29.82 3.52
N SER A 7 -9.28 -29.42 4.19
CA SER A 7 -10.32 -28.63 3.57
C SER A 7 -9.62 -27.42 2.97
N ARG A 8 -9.68 -27.26 1.64
CA ARG A 8 -9.33 -25.98 1.01
C ARG A 8 -10.25 -24.93 1.61
N GLU A 9 -9.82 -24.32 2.70
CA GLU A 9 -10.54 -23.22 3.32
C GLU A 9 -10.73 -22.16 2.24
N HIS A 10 -11.96 -21.70 2.09
CA HIS A 10 -12.26 -20.67 1.12
C HIS A 10 -11.46 -19.41 1.50
N PRO A 11 -10.85 -18.70 0.53
CA PRO A 11 -10.08 -17.52 0.83
C PRO A 11 -10.92 -16.49 1.59
N HIS A 12 -10.38 -15.94 2.68
CA HIS A 12 -11.08 -15.00 3.55
C HIS A 12 -11.52 -13.74 2.79
N THR A 13 -12.74 -13.26 3.03
CA THR A 13 -13.30 -12.06 2.40
C THR A 13 -13.72 -11.03 3.45
N LEU A 14 -14.07 -9.82 3.01
CA LEU A 14 -14.66 -8.80 3.89
C LEU A 14 -16.19 -8.87 3.96
N GLU A 15 -16.81 -10.00 3.59
CA GLU A 15 -18.27 -10.13 3.57
C GLU A 15 -18.89 -9.88 4.96
N GLU A 16 -18.41 -10.59 5.99
CA GLU A 16 -18.90 -10.45 7.36
C GLU A 16 -18.55 -9.06 7.92
N TYR A 17 -17.30 -8.60 7.72
CA TYR A 17 -16.87 -7.27 8.14
C TYR A 17 -17.72 -6.15 7.52
N ALA A 18 -18.14 -6.31 6.26
CA ALA A 18 -18.94 -5.30 5.56
C ALA A 18 -20.33 -5.11 6.19
N LEU A 19 -20.92 -6.14 6.80
CA LEU A 19 -22.24 -6.04 7.45
C LEU A 19 -22.25 -4.97 8.55
N ASP A 20 -21.16 -4.88 9.31
CA ASP A 20 -21.05 -3.98 10.44
C ASP A 20 -20.37 -2.66 10.07
N PHE A 21 -19.38 -2.66 9.18
CA PHE A 21 -18.50 -1.50 8.99
C PHE A 21 -18.71 -0.76 7.66
N PHE A 22 -19.26 -1.42 6.64
CA PHE A 22 -19.47 -0.77 5.34
C PHE A 22 -20.75 0.07 5.34
N ARG A 23 -20.81 1.04 4.42
CA ARG A 23 -22.02 1.83 4.18
C ARG A 23 -23.15 0.93 3.65
N PRO A 24 -24.41 1.24 3.99
CA PRO A 24 -25.54 0.55 3.37
C PRO A 24 -25.61 0.87 1.87
N LEU A 25 -26.09 -0.07 1.08
CA LEU A 25 -26.45 0.18 -0.31
C LEU A 25 -27.66 1.13 -0.37
N PRO A 26 -27.75 2.01 -1.38
CA PRO A 26 -28.96 2.78 -1.62
C PRO A 26 -30.16 1.84 -1.78
N LYS A 27 -31.22 2.06 -1.00
CA LYS A 27 -32.48 1.33 -1.20
C LYS A 27 -32.97 1.63 -2.61
N LYS A 28 -32.95 0.64 -3.51
CA LYS A 28 -33.49 0.80 -4.86
C LYS A 28 -34.98 1.12 -4.73
N SER A 29 -35.39 2.30 -5.21
CA SER A 29 -36.80 2.66 -5.37
C SER A 29 -37.49 1.56 -6.21
N LEU A 30 -38.65 1.09 -5.76
CA LEU A 30 -39.44 -0.02 -6.32
C LEU A 30 -40.04 0.24 -7.72
N GLN A 31 -39.61 1.27 -8.44
CA GLN A 31 -40.08 1.54 -9.79
C GLN A 31 -39.10 0.99 -10.83
N ARG A 32 -39.30 -0.26 -11.28
CA ARG A 32 -38.92 -0.64 -12.65
C ARG A 32 -39.63 -1.91 -13.15
N THR A 33 -40.32 -1.71 -14.27
CA THR A 33 -40.95 -2.68 -15.16
C THR A 33 -40.04 -3.87 -15.49
N LEU A 34 -40.60 -5.07 -15.42
CA LEU A 34 -39.96 -6.35 -15.73
C LEU A 34 -39.52 -6.38 -17.20
N THR A 35 -38.22 -6.18 -17.44
CA THR A 35 -37.57 -6.49 -18.72
C THR A 35 -36.66 -7.70 -18.52
N LEU A 36 -36.76 -8.70 -19.42
CA LEU A 36 -36.10 -10.01 -19.30
C LEU A 36 -34.55 -9.98 -19.31
N SER A 37 -33.93 -8.82 -19.53
CA SER A 37 -32.47 -8.63 -19.44
C SER A 37 -31.96 -8.49 -18.00
N SER A 38 -32.85 -8.37 -17.01
CA SER A 38 -32.52 -8.17 -15.60
C SER A 38 -32.15 -9.45 -14.83
N ALA A 39 -32.39 -10.64 -15.39
CA ALA A 39 -32.12 -11.92 -14.72
C ALA A 39 -30.63 -12.17 -14.42
N ARG A 40 -29.70 -11.52 -15.16
CA ARG A 40 -28.26 -11.57 -14.87
C ARG A 40 -27.80 -10.58 -13.80
N ARG A 41 -28.65 -9.65 -13.36
CA ARG A 41 -28.36 -8.69 -12.27
C ARG A 41 -28.89 -9.18 -10.91
N ARG A 42 -28.93 -10.50 -10.71
CA ARG A 42 -29.42 -11.15 -9.48
C ARG A 42 -28.41 -11.12 -8.34
N ASP A 43 -27.13 -10.93 -8.64
CA ASP A 43 -26.14 -10.65 -7.61
C ASP A 43 -26.19 -9.14 -7.31
N GLY A 44 -26.66 -8.77 -6.12
CA GLY A 44 -26.64 -7.39 -5.67
C GLY A 44 -25.23 -6.81 -5.74
N GLU A 45 -25.10 -5.48 -5.83
CA GLU A 45 -23.81 -4.80 -5.76
C GLU A 45 -23.15 -5.12 -4.41
N GLN A 46 -22.22 -6.07 -4.37
CA GLN A 46 -21.53 -6.43 -3.14
C GLN A 46 -20.34 -5.49 -2.96
N LEU A 47 -20.45 -4.59 -1.98
CA LEU A 47 -19.42 -3.57 -1.74
C LEU A 47 -18.06 -4.14 -1.34
N TRP A 48 -17.98 -5.40 -0.90
CA TRP A 48 -16.74 -6.07 -0.49
C TRP A 48 -16.05 -6.89 -1.59
N ARG A 49 -16.63 -6.99 -2.80
CA ARG A 49 -16.11 -7.79 -3.92
C ARG A 49 -15.62 -6.92 -5.09
N HIS A 50 -14.72 -7.42 -5.93
CA HIS A 50 -14.15 -6.67 -7.08
C HIS A 50 -15.22 -5.95 -7.90
N SER A 51 -14.93 -4.71 -8.28
CA SER A 51 -15.73 -3.93 -9.22
C SER A 51 -14.84 -3.07 -10.09
N ARG A 52 -15.28 -2.82 -11.33
CA ARG A 52 -14.67 -1.83 -12.23
C ARG A 52 -15.37 -0.47 -12.18
N GLU A 53 -16.47 -0.38 -11.44
CA GLU A 53 -17.21 0.87 -11.28
C GLU A 53 -16.57 1.74 -10.19
N PRO A 54 -16.24 3.01 -10.48
CA PRO A 54 -15.73 3.93 -9.47
C PRO A 54 -16.69 4.09 -8.29
N LEU A 55 -16.13 4.15 -7.08
CA LEU A 55 -16.89 4.48 -5.88
C LEU A 55 -17.32 5.95 -5.92
N LYS A 56 -18.61 6.18 -5.59
CA LYS A 56 -19.19 7.52 -5.40
C LYS A 56 -19.20 7.95 -3.93
N GLN A 57 -19.02 7.00 -3.03
CA GLN A 57 -18.98 7.16 -1.58
C GLN A 57 -17.99 6.12 -1.02
N PRO A 58 -17.30 6.43 0.09
CA PRO A 58 -16.37 5.49 0.74
C PRO A 58 -17.04 4.16 1.08
N LEU A 59 -16.24 3.11 1.23
CA LEU A 59 -16.74 1.82 1.71
C LEU A 59 -17.17 1.93 3.17
N LEU A 60 -16.36 2.55 4.03
CA LEU A 60 -16.59 2.56 5.47
C LEU A 60 -17.62 3.61 5.89
N LYS A 61 -18.61 3.18 6.68
CA LYS A 61 -19.69 4.06 7.19
C LYS A 61 -19.18 5.23 8.02
N LYS A 62 -18.03 5.07 8.70
CA LYS A 62 -17.39 6.10 9.53
C LYS A 62 -16.92 7.33 8.75
N LEU A 63 -16.81 7.22 7.42
CA LEU A 63 -16.38 8.31 6.55
C LEU A 63 -17.55 9.10 5.94
N LEU A 64 -18.78 8.56 5.93
CA LEU A 64 -19.92 9.15 5.20
C LEU A 64 -20.24 10.61 5.57
N ASN A 65 -20.04 10.99 6.83
CA ASN A 65 -20.31 12.34 7.32
C ASN A 65 -19.06 13.25 7.32
N LYS A 66 -18.00 12.85 6.60
CA LYS A 66 -16.73 13.56 6.47
C LYS A 66 -16.50 13.80 4.99
N GLU A 67 -17.00 14.91 4.47
CA GLU A 67 -17.06 15.16 3.03
C GLU A 67 -15.67 15.13 2.37
N GLU A 68 -14.71 15.87 2.93
CA GLU A 68 -13.32 15.90 2.42
C GLU A 68 -12.69 14.49 2.40
N LEU A 69 -12.78 13.74 3.51
CA LEU A 69 -12.23 12.39 3.60
C LEU A 69 -12.99 11.38 2.73
N SER A 70 -14.29 11.58 2.52
CA SER A 70 -15.09 10.78 1.59
C SER A 70 -14.64 10.99 0.15
N GLN A 71 -14.34 12.24 -0.22
CA GLN A 71 -13.79 12.57 -1.54
C GLN A 71 -12.41 11.95 -1.70
N GLU A 72 -11.51 12.09 -0.71
CA GLU A 72 -10.19 11.45 -0.73
C GLU A 72 -10.28 9.93 -0.90
N ALA A 73 -11.19 9.27 -0.17
CA ALA A 73 -11.42 7.83 -0.32
C ALA A 73 -11.85 7.44 -1.76
N CYS A 74 -12.71 8.24 -2.39
CA CYS A 74 -13.14 7.99 -3.77
C CYS A 74 -12.02 8.28 -4.78
N PHE A 75 -11.19 9.31 -4.53
CA PHE A 75 -10.01 9.58 -5.36
C PHE A 75 -8.99 8.44 -5.28
N ALA A 76 -8.72 7.94 -4.07
CA ALA A 76 -7.85 6.79 -3.86
C ALA A 76 -8.38 5.54 -4.60
N PHE A 77 -9.68 5.27 -4.55
CA PHE A 77 -10.25 4.15 -5.29
C PHE A 77 -10.09 4.30 -6.82
N ASN A 78 -10.25 5.51 -7.35
CA ASN A 78 -9.98 5.78 -8.76
C ASN A 78 -8.50 5.53 -9.11
N ALA A 79 -7.58 5.88 -8.21
CA ALA A 79 -6.16 5.58 -8.39
C ALA A 79 -5.90 4.05 -8.38
N ILE A 80 -6.56 3.29 -7.50
CA ILE A 80 -6.51 1.82 -7.49
C ILE A 80 -6.98 1.27 -8.85
N LEU A 81 -8.15 1.70 -9.33
CA LEU A 81 -8.69 1.22 -10.61
C LEU A 81 -7.75 1.52 -11.79
N LYS A 82 -7.18 2.73 -11.84
CA LYS A 82 -6.20 3.11 -12.88
C LYS A 82 -4.92 2.30 -12.79
N TYR A 83 -4.40 2.11 -11.58
CA TYR A 83 -3.19 1.33 -11.35
C TYR A 83 -3.40 -0.11 -11.80
N MET A 84 -4.51 -0.72 -11.39
CA MET A 84 -4.89 -2.10 -11.73
C MET A 84 -5.27 -2.28 -13.22
N GLY A 85 -5.43 -1.20 -13.99
CA GLY A 85 -5.83 -1.24 -15.39
C GLY A 85 -7.32 -1.50 -15.60
N ASP A 86 -8.13 -1.40 -14.55
CA ASP A 86 -9.59 -1.53 -14.60
C ASP A 86 -10.28 -0.22 -15.04
N LEU A 87 -9.57 0.92 -14.98
CA LEU A 87 -10.01 2.19 -15.53
C LEU A 87 -8.94 2.76 -16.48
N PRO A 88 -9.34 3.36 -17.63
CA PRO A 88 -8.40 4.01 -18.51
C PRO A 88 -7.62 5.11 -17.78
N SER A 89 -6.30 5.11 -17.97
CA SER A 89 -5.42 6.17 -17.49
C SER A 89 -4.64 6.76 -18.66
N ARG A 90 -4.39 8.07 -18.62
CA ARG A 90 -3.38 8.66 -19.49
C ARG A 90 -2.03 8.08 -19.10
N ARG A 91 -1.09 7.96 -20.05
CA ARG A 91 0.30 7.60 -19.72
C ARG A 91 0.80 8.59 -18.67
N THR A 92 1.07 8.10 -17.47
CA THR A 92 1.58 8.93 -16.38
C THR A 92 2.99 9.37 -16.73
N ARG A 93 3.33 10.63 -16.41
CA ARG A 93 4.69 11.14 -16.63
C ARG A 93 5.65 10.66 -15.54
N SER A 94 5.12 10.36 -14.34
CA SER A 94 5.86 9.81 -13.21
C SER A 94 5.39 8.39 -12.89
N GLY A 95 6.32 7.47 -12.65
CA GLY A 95 6.02 6.06 -12.34
C GLY A 95 5.23 5.86 -11.04
N ASN A 96 5.27 6.84 -10.13
CA ASN A 96 4.65 6.78 -8.81
C ASN A 96 3.46 7.75 -8.61
N GLU A 97 2.95 8.39 -9.67
CA GLU A 97 1.86 9.38 -9.55
C GLU A 97 0.57 8.78 -8.97
N LEU A 98 0.20 7.57 -9.43
CA LEU A 98 -0.99 6.88 -8.94
C LEU A 98 -0.84 6.40 -7.50
N THR A 99 0.36 5.94 -7.13
CA THR A 99 0.65 5.52 -5.74
C THR A 99 0.68 6.73 -4.80
N ASP A 100 1.11 7.90 -5.26
CA ASP A 100 1.02 9.13 -4.49
C ASP A 100 -0.45 9.51 -4.23
N GLN A 101 -1.29 9.53 -5.26
CA GLN A 101 -2.73 9.79 -5.15
C GLN A 101 -3.44 8.80 -4.20
N LEU A 102 -2.99 7.55 -4.17
CA LEU A 102 -3.55 6.51 -3.32
C LEU A 102 -3.12 6.64 -1.85
N PHE A 103 -1.83 6.90 -1.59
CA PHE A 103 -1.27 6.78 -0.25
C PHE A 103 -1.07 8.11 0.49
N GLU A 104 -1.15 9.26 -0.17
CA GLU A 104 -0.98 10.56 0.49
C GLU A 104 -2.06 10.83 1.56
N GLY A 105 -3.34 10.53 1.25
CA GLY A 105 -4.46 10.67 2.18
C GLY A 105 -4.32 9.85 3.48
N PRO A 106 -4.16 8.51 3.44
CA PRO A 106 -4.04 7.68 4.65
C PRO A 106 -2.76 7.92 5.48
N LEU A 107 -1.73 8.52 4.90
CA LEU A 107 -0.53 8.95 5.63
C LEU A 107 -0.78 10.23 6.45
N LYS A 108 -1.66 11.11 5.98
CA LYS A 108 -2.08 12.33 6.71
C LYS A 108 -3.24 12.07 7.67
N HIS A 109 -4.18 11.20 7.29
CA HIS A 109 -5.42 10.96 8.02
C HIS A 109 -5.60 9.49 8.33
N GLU A 110 -5.31 9.11 9.59
CA GLU A 110 -5.31 7.69 10.02
C GLU A 110 -6.63 6.96 9.76
N ILE A 111 -7.75 7.70 9.81
CA ILE A 111 -9.09 7.14 9.57
C ILE A 111 -9.26 6.55 8.15
N LEU A 112 -8.46 7.01 7.18
CA LEU A 112 -8.46 6.50 5.80
C LEU A 112 -7.64 5.22 5.62
N ARG A 113 -6.77 4.83 6.57
CA ARG A 113 -5.94 3.62 6.44
C ARG A 113 -6.81 2.37 6.28
N ASP A 114 -7.83 2.23 7.12
CA ASP A 114 -8.79 1.13 7.01
C ASP A 114 -9.51 1.14 5.66
N GLU A 115 -9.88 2.32 5.17
CA GLU A 115 -10.58 2.47 3.91
C GLU A 115 -9.72 1.96 2.75
N ILE A 116 -8.44 2.33 2.70
CA ILE A 116 -7.51 1.87 1.67
C ILE A 116 -7.33 0.37 1.72
N TYR A 117 -7.14 -0.21 2.91
CA TYR A 117 -7.05 -1.66 3.06
C TYR A 117 -8.34 -2.37 2.61
N CYS A 118 -9.52 -1.85 2.98
CA CYS A 118 -10.80 -2.37 2.51
C CYS A 118 -10.93 -2.31 0.99
N GLN A 119 -10.54 -1.19 0.38
CA GLN A 119 -10.59 -1.00 -1.06
C GLN A 119 -9.65 -1.95 -1.82
N ILE A 120 -8.41 -2.15 -1.34
CA ILE A 120 -7.47 -3.08 -1.96
C ILE A 120 -7.96 -4.53 -1.79
N MET A 121 -8.38 -4.94 -0.59
CA MET A 121 -8.93 -6.28 -0.35
C MET A 121 -10.20 -6.55 -1.18
N LYS A 122 -11.06 -5.54 -1.35
CA LYS A 122 -12.21 -5.60 -2.26
C LYS A 122 -11.75 -5.92 -3.68
N GLN A 123 -10.78 -5.18 -4.21
CA GLN A 123 -10.31 -5.37 -5.58
C GLN A 123 -9.52 -6.67 -5.78
N LEU A 124 -9.05 -7.30 -4.70
CA LEU A 124 -8.41 -8.63 -4.70
C LEU A 124 -9.40 -9.78 -4.46
N THR A 125 -10.67 -9.49 -4.12
CA THR A 125 -11.69 -10.51 -3.87
C THR A 125 -12.44 -10.82 -5.16
N ASP A 126 -12.36 -12.07 -5.61
CA ASP A 126 -12.95 -12.59 -6.86
C ASP A 126 -12.50 -11.86 -8.14
N ASN A 127 -11.26 -11.37 -8.16
CA ASN A 127 -10.67 -10.72 -9.31
C ASN A 127 -9.75 -11.68 -10.08
N LYS A 128 -10.07 -11.95 -11.35
CA LYS A 128 -9.29 -12.88 -12.19
C LYS A 128 -8.34 -12.19 -13.18
N ASN A 129 -8.50 -10.88 -13.38
CA ASN A 129 -7.89 -10.20 -14.53
C ASN A 129 -6.82 -9.18 -14.14
N SER A 130 -6.99 -8.50 -13.00
CA SER A 130 -6.13 -7.39 -12.57
C SER A 130 -5.52 -7.59 -11.19
N GLU A 131 -5.65 -8.80 -10.61
CA GLU A 131 -5.23 -9.08 -9.23
C GLU A 131 -3.73 -8.88 -8.99
N GLU A 132 -2.88 -9.18 -9.98
CA GLU A 132 -1.42 -9.05 -9.86
C GLU A 132 -1.01 -7.63 -9.44
N ARG A 133 -1.62 -6.62 -10.06
CA ARG A 133 -1.38 -5.21 -9.71
C ARG A 133 -2.03 -4.81 -8.39
N GLY A 134 -3.12 -5.47 -8.00
CA GLY A 134 -3.71 -5.29 -6.67
C GLY A 134 -2.77 -5.77 -5.56
N TRP A 135 -2.02 -6.85 -5.80
CA TRP A 135 -1.04 -7.38 -4.87
C TRP A 135 0.18 -6.48 -4.72
N GLU A 136 0.61 -5.83 -5.81
CA GLU A 136 1.63 -4.76 -5.73
C GLU A 136 1.18 -3.64 -4.77
N LEU A 137 -0.08 -3.19 -4.89
CA LEU A 137 -0.63 -2.16 -4.00
C LEU A 137 -0.74 -2.64 -2.55
N MET A 138 -1.13 -3.90 -2.32
CA MET A 138 -1.16 -4.48 -0.97
C MET A 138 0.24 -4.49 -0.35
N TRP A 139 1.25 -4.90 -1.10
CA TRP A 139 2.64 -4.94 -0.65
C TRP A 139 3.21 -3.56 -0.31
N LEU A 140 2.86 -2.55 -1.11
CA LEU A 140 3.19 -1.16 -0.82
C LEU A 140 2.49 -0.71 0.48
N ALA A 141 1.18 -0.91 0.59
CA ALA A 141 0.39 -0.48 1.76
C ALA A 141 0.93 -1.04 3.09
N THR A 142 1.26 -2.33 3.13
CA THR A 142 1.74 -2.99 4.35
C THR A 142 3.13 -2.54 4.81
N GLY A 143 3.91 -1.89 3.95
CA GLY A 143 5.18 -1.25 4.32
C GLY A 143 5.05 0.21 4.74
N LEU A 144 3.88 0.83 4.59
CA LEU A 144 3.66 2.24 4.92
C LEU A 144 2.96 2.40 6.27
N PHE A 145 1.85 1.71 6.48
CA PHE A 145 0.98 1.92 7.62
C PHE A 145 0.21 0.66 8.01
N ALA A 146 -0.19 0.57 9.27
CA ALA A 146 -1.02 -0.52 9.78
C ALA A 146 -2.50 -0.11 9.77
N PRO A 147 -3.45 -1.05 9.59
CA PRO A 147 -4.86 -0.78 9.81
C PRO A 147 -5.15 -0.61 11.31
N SER A 148 -6.38 -0.22 11.64
CA SER A 148 -6.88 -0.27 13.01
C SER A 148 -6.97 -1.70 13.53
N GLN A 149 -7.05 -1.85 14.86
CA GLN A 149 -7.13 -3.16 15.50
C GLN A 149 -8.35 -3.99 15.05
N SER A 150 -9.48 -3.34 14.70
CA SER A 150 -10.67 -4.03 14.24
C SER A 150 -10.47 -4.64 12.85
N LEU A 151 -9.79 -3.96 11.94
CA LEU A 151 -9.50 -4.46 10.60
C LEU A 151 -8.23 -5.34 10.55
N LEU A 152 -7.31 -5.20 11.52
CA LEU A 152 -6.05 -5.95 11.54
C LEU A 152 -6.26 -7.46 11.50
N LYS A 153 -7.28 -7.97 12.21
CA LYS A 153 -7.64 -9.39 12.20
C LYS A 153 -8.06 -9.84 10.79
N GLU A 154 -8.94 -9.06 10.14
CA GLU A 154 -9.43 -9.33 8.80
C GLU A 154 -8.30 -9.31 7.77
N LEU A 155 -7.44 -8.29 7.81
CA LEU A 155 -6.29 -8.19 6.91
C LEU A 155 -5.32 -9.35 7.12
N THR A 156 -5.05 -9.73 8.36
CA THR A 156 -4.15 -10.85 8.67
C THR A 156 -4.70 -12.17 8.11
N GLN A 157 -5.99 -12.44 8.30
CA GLN A 157 -6.64 -13.63 7.77
C GLN A 157 -6.72 -13.61 6.25
N PHE A 158 -7.01 -12.44 5.66
CA PHE A 158 -6.97 -12.23 4.22
C PHE A 158 -5.60 -12.58 3.65
N LEU A 159 -4.51 -12.06 4.21
CA LEU A 159 -3.17 -12.35 3.70
C LEU A 159 -2.78 -13.83 3.86
N ARG A 160 -3.14 -14.48 4.98
CA ARG A 160 -2.80 -15.89 5.25
C ARG A 160 -3.52 -16.89 4.33
N THR A 161 -4.75 -16.60 3.95
CA THR A 161 -5.60 -17.52 3.17
C THR A 161 -5.44 -17.36 1.66
N ARG A 162 -4.54 -16.48 1.21
CA ARG A 162 -4.29 -16.21 -0.22
C ARG A 162 -3.05 -16.96 -0.67
N ALA A 163 -3.20 -17.75 -1.73
CA ALA A 163 -2.12 -18.51 -2.35
C ALA A 163 -1.13 -17.66 -3.18
N HIS A 164 -1.30 -16.35 -3.21
CA HIS A 164 -0.47 -15.46 -4.01
C HIS A 164 0.94 -15.32 -3.40
N PRO A 165 2.05 -15.37 -4.18
CA PRO A 165 3.41 -15.32 -3.64
C PRO A 165 3.70 -14.09 -2.75
N ILE A 166 3.13 -12.94 -3.10
CA ILE A 166 3.30 -11.67 -2.38
C ILE A 166 2.56 -11.66 -1.03
N SER A 167 1.56 -12.53 -0.80
CA SER A 167 0.68 -12.44 0.38
C SER A 167 1.44 -12.61 1.70
N LEU A 168 2.37 -13.56 1.75
CA LEU A 168 3.17 -13.84 2.94
C LEU A 168 4.18 -12.72 3.21
N ASP A 169 4.81 -12.19 2.17
CA ASP A 169 5.73 -11.06 2.28
C ASP A 169 4.99 -9.79 2.77
N SER A 170 3.79 -9.52 2.21
CA SER A 170 2.91 -8.46 2.71
C SER A 170 2.56 -8.62 4.19
N LEU A 171 2.35 -9.85 4.67
CA LEU A 171 2.08 -10.13 6.08
C LEU A 171 3.31 -9.87 6.97
N GLN A 172 4.49 -10.29 6.54
CA GLN A 172 5.75 -10.02 7.26
C GLN A 172 6.03 -8.52 7.34
N ARG A 173 5.79 -7.79 6.24
CA ARG A 173 5.90 -6.33 6.18
C ARG A 173 4.93 -5.65 7.13
N LEU A 174 3.67 -6.08 7.17
CA LEU A 174 2.68 -5.58 8.12
C LEU A 174 3.15 -5.75 9.57
N GLN A 175 3.70 -6.93 9.92
CA GLN A 175 4.27 -7.19 11.25
C GLN A 175 5.50 -6.33 11.55
N LYS A 176 6.33 -6.02 10.54
CA LYS A 176 7.45 -5.09 10.69
C LYS A 176 6.93 -3.68 10.94
N THR A 177 6.00 -3.17 10.13
CA THR A 177 5.37 -1.85 10.29
C THR A 177 4.73 -1.65 11.66
N LEU A 178 4.06 -2.68 12.21
CA LEU A 178 3.52 -2.64 13.56
C LEU A 178 4.59 -2.45 14.65
N ARG A 179 5.82 -2.93 14.43
CA ARG A 179 6.95 -2.81 15.36
C ARG A 179 7.74 -1.52 15.15
N THR A 180 8.00 -1.17 13.89
CA THR A 180 8.86 -0.05 13.52
C THR A 180 8.13 1.28 13.47
N GLY A 181 6.80 1.28 13.46
CA GLY A 181 5.98 2.47 13.25
C GLY A 181 5.72 2.73 11.77
N GLN A 182 5.02 3.83 11.52
CA GLN A 182 4.41 4.13 10.22
C GLN A 182 5.17 5.24 9.48
N ARG A 183 5.20 5.14 8.16
CA ARG A 183 5.82 6.11 7.26
C ARG A 183 5.07 7.43 7.27
N LYS A 184 5.75 8.50 6.82
CA LYS A 184 5.17 9.84 6.68
C LYS A 184 4.89 10.23 5.23
N TYR A 185 5.61 9.64 4.27
CA TYR A 185 5.48 9.95 2.84
C TYR A 185 5.11 8.72 2.01
N PRO A 186 4.46 8.91 0.84
CA PRO A 186 4.13 7.82 -0.07
C PRO A 186 5.36 7.03 -0.53
N PRO A 187 5.17 5.83 -1.12
CA PRO A 187 6.26 5.02 -1.61
C PRO A 187 7.20 5.78 -2.52
N HIS A 188 8.50 5.58 -2.32
CA HIS A 188 9.50 6.07 -3.25
C HIS A 188 9.41 5.31 -4.58
N LEU A 189 9.83 5.92 -5.69
CA LEU A 189 9.77 5.31 -7.03
C LEU A 189 10.45 3.93 -7.07
N VAL A 190 11.60 3.80 -6.39
CA VAL A 190 12.32 2.52 -6.28
C VAL A 190 11.47 1.42 -5.63
N GLU A 191 10.64 1.75 -4.63
CA GLU A 191 9.74 0.78 -3.99
C GLU A 191 8.64 0.33 -4.97
N VAL A 192 8.12 1.26 -5.78
CA VAL A 192 7.11 0.99 -6.81
C VAL A 192 7.68 0.15 -7.95
N GLU A 193 8.86 0.52 -8.46
CA GLU A 193 9.52 -0.19 -9.55
C GLU A 193 9.95 -1.60 -9.13
N ALA A 194 10.42 -1.79 -7.90
CA ALA A 194 10.82 -3.11 -7.40
C ALA A 194 9.64 -4.10 -7.45
N ILE A 195 8.48 -3.72 -6.91
CA ILE A 195 7.33 -4.64 -6.88
C ILE A 195 6.70 -4.85 -8.26
N GLN A 196 6.76 -3.84 -9.15
CA GLN A 196 6.36 -3.98 -10.56
C GLN A 196 7.24 -4.97 -11.32
N HIS A 197 8.55 -5.03 -10.99
CA HIS A 197 9.49 -6.02 -11.52
C HIS A 197 9.48 -7.35 -10.74
N LYS A 198 8.49 -7.57 -9.85
CA LYS A 198 8.32 -8.81 -9.08
C LYS A 198 9.46 -9.11 -8.11
N THR A 199 10.12 -8.06 -7.62
CA THR A 199 11.16 -8.16 -6.59
C THR A 199 10.70 -7.49 -5.31
N THR A 200 10.79 -8.20 -4.18
CA THR A 200 10.46 -7.65 -2.86
C THR A 200 11.70 -7.16 -2.09
N GLN A 201 12.89 -7.49 -2.58
CA GLN A 201 14.17 -7.01 -2.05
C GLN A 201 14.63 -5.77 -2.81
N ILE A 202 15.03 -4.74 -2.09
CA ILE A 202 15.51 -3.48 -2.69
C ILE A 202 16.95 -3.28 -2.25
N PHE A 203 17.84 -3.09 -3.22
CA PHE A 203 19.24 -2.76 -2.96
C PHE A 203 19.50 -1.29 -3.31
N HIS A 204 19.99 -0.52 -2.35
CA HIS A 204 20.39 0.86 -2.55
C HIS A 204 21.91 0.99 -2.52
N LYS A 205 22.47 1.65 -3.53
CA LYS A 205 23.91 1.92 -3.61
C LYS A 205 24.31 2.99 -2.59
N VAL A 206 25.40 2.75 -1.89
CA VAL A 206 26.03 3.66 -0.94
C VAL A 206 27.46 3.92 -1.41
N TYR A 207 27.85 5.20 -1.45
CA TYR A 207 29.19 5.63 -1.86
C TYR A 207 30.02 5.96 -0.62
N PHE A 208 31.30 5.60 -0.67
CA PHE A 208 32.24 5.80 0.42
C PHE A 208 33.31 6.85 0.08
N PRO A 209 33.97 7.45 1.09
CA PRO A 209 34.99 8.48 0.86
C PRO A 209 36.26 8.01 0.14
N ASP A 210 36.47 6.70 -0.01
CA ASP A 210 37.61 6.09 -0.71
C ASP A 210 37.30 5.82 -2.19
N ASP A 211 36.31 6.51 -2.75
CA ASP A 211 35.80 6.37 -4.12
C ASP A 211 35.22 4.98 -4.46
N THR A 212 34.90 4.17 -3.44
CA THR A 212 34.20 2.89 -3.62
C THR A 212 32.68 3.03 -3.44
N ASP A 213 31.94 2.02 -3.90
CA ASP A 213 30.51 1.90 -3.63
C ASP A 213 30.11 0.44 -3.37
N GLU A 214 29.12 0.25 -2.50
CA GLU A 214 28.49 -1.06 -2.28
C GLU A 214 26.97 -0.94 -2.28
N ALA A 215 26.30 -2.03 -2.66
CA ALA A 215 24.84 -2.14 -2.64
C ALA A 215 24.37 -2.78 -1.32
N PHE A 216 23.45 -2.12 -0.65
CA PHE A 216 22.90 -2.57 0.63
C PHE A 216 21.41 -2.81 0.52
N GLU A 217 20.94 -3.89 1.15
CA GLU A 217 19.50 -4.17 1.24
C GLU A 217 18.83 -3.13 2.16
N VAL A 218 17.77 -2.53 1.65
CA VAL A 218 16.89 -1.60 2.37
C VAL A 218 15.44 -2.02 2.16
N ASP A 219 14.59 -1.72 3.13
CA ASP A 219 13.15 -1.88 2.96
C ASP A 219 12.39 -0.63 3.41
N SER A 220 11.07 -0.68 3.24
CA SER A 220 10.17 0.44 3.55
C SER A 220 10.26 0.90 5.01
N GLY A 221 10.71 0.04 5.93
CA GLY A 221 10.86 0.33 7.36
C GLY A 221 12.29 0.62 7.81
N THR A 222 13.28 0.64 6.91
CA THR A 222 14.67 0.94 7.24
C THR A 222 14.82 2.39 7.72
N ARG A 223 15.32 2.58 8.95
CA ARG A 223 15.73 3.90 9.46
C ARG A 223 17.20 4.17 9.18
N ALA A 224 17.58 5.44 9.15
CA ALA A 224 18.96 5.83 8.86
C ALA A 224 19.97 5.21 9.83
N LYS A 225 19.65 5.15 11.14
CA LYS A 225 20.52 4.48 12.13
C LYS A 225 20.71 2.98 11.86
N ASP A 226 19.64 2.29 11.45
CA ASP A 226 19.68 0.84 11.20
C ASP A 226 20.50 0.57 9.93
N PHE A 227 20.36 1.46 8.95
CA PHE A 227 21.15 1.43 7.73
C PHE A 227 22.64 1.69 8.00
N CYS A 228 22.99 2.73 8.79
CA CYS A 228 24.37 2.96 9.24
C CYS A 228 24.94 1.73 9.95
N LEU A 229 24.18 1.11 10.85
CA LEU A 229 24.60 -0.09 11.57
C LEU A 229 24.93 -1.25 10.60
N ASN A 230 24.06 -1.50 9.62
CA ASN A 230 24.28 -2.54 8.60
C ASN A 230 25.55 -2.27 7.76
N ILE A 231 25.78 -1.01 7.39
CA ILE A 231 26.98 -0.58 6.66
C ILE A 231 28.24 -0.82 7.52
N SER A 232 28.24 -0.35 8.77
CA SER A 232 29.37 -0.53 9.68
C SER A 232 29.71 -2.01 9.91
N GLN A 233 28.69 -2.87 10.04
CA GLN A 233 28.89 -4.32 10.16
C GLN A 233 29.49 -4.92 8.89
N ARG A 234 28.99 -4.55 7.71
CA ARG A 234 29.49 -5.04 6.42
C ARG A 234 30.94 -4.64 6.15
N LEU A 235 31.34 -3.46 6.61
CA LEU A 235 32.70 -2.92 6.52
C LEU A 235 33.61 -3.36 7.68
N ASN A 236 33.12 -4.20 8.61
CA ASN A 236 33.85 -4.66 9.80
C ASN A 236 34.37 -3.51 10.69
N LEU A 237 33.61 -2.42 10.80
CA LEU A 237 33.92 -1.30 11.70
C LEU A 237 33.60 -1.67 13.16
N ARG A 238 34.38 -1.16 14.10
CA ARG A 238 34.18 -1.42 15.54
C ARG A 238 32.89 -0.82 16.09
N THR A 239 32.47 0.34 15.56
CA THR A 239 31.28 1.06 15.99
C THR A 239 30.69 1.85 14.82
N ALA A 240 29.37 2.06 14.85
CA ALA A 240 28.65 2.98 13.96
C ALA A 240 28.54 4.41 14.54
N GLU A 241 29.01 4.62 15.78
CA GLU A 241 28.96 5.92 16.45
C GLU A 241 29.75 6.99 15.69
N GLY A 242 29.14 8.16 15.48
CA GLY A 242 29.72 9.27 14.72
C GLY A 242 29.56 9.16 13.19
N PHE A 243 29.07 8.02 12.67
CA PHE A 243 28.76 7.87 11.25
C PHE A 243 27.30 8.26 10.95
N SER A 244 27.08 8.87 9.79
CA SER A 244 25.76 9.26 9.31
C SER A 244 25.65 9.03 7.80
N LEU A 245 24.42 8.85 7.33
CA LEU A 245 24.13 8.87 5.90
C LEU A 245 24.06 10.31 5.40
N PHE A 246 24.53 10.53 4.18
CA PHE A 246 24.41 11.79 3.49
C PHE A 246 23.76 11.59 2.12
N VAL A 247 22.79 12.43 1.79
CA VAL A 247 22.22 12.48 0.44
C VAL A 247 22.83 13.66 -0.29
N LYS A 248 23.55 13.37 -1.38
CA LYS A 248 24.03 14.38 -2.32
C LYS A 248 23.00 14.55 -3.43
N ILE A 249 22.48 15.75 -3.58
CA ILE A 249 21.51 16.08 -4.63
C ILE A 249 21.82 17.46 -5.18
N ALA A 250 22.10 17.50 -6.49
CA ALA A 250 22.72 18.65 -7.15
C ALA A 250 23.98 19.14 -6.42
N ASP A 251 23.96 20.37 -5.93
CA ASP A 251 25.04 21.07 -5.22
C ASP A 251 24.96 20.93 -3.70
N LYS A 252 23.93 20.25 -3.18
CA LYS A 252 23.69 20.11 -1.73
C LYS A 252 24.07 18.73 -1.24
N VAL A 253 24.65 18.69 -0.05
CA VAL A 253 24.90 17.47 0.73
C VAL A 253 24.22 17.63 2.06
N ILE A 254 23.28 16.75 2.37
CA ILE A 254 22.42 16.85 3.56
C ILE A 254 22.51 15.55 4.34
N SER A 255 22.79 15.64 5.63
CA SER A 255 22.79 14.50 6.54
C SER A 255 21.35 14.01 6.79
N VAL A 256 21.18 12.69 6.80
CA VAL A 256 19.92 12.03 7.11
C VAL A 256 19.79 11.89 8.64
N PRO A 257 18.74 12.41 9.27
CA PRO A 257 18.51 12.21 10.70
C PRO A 257 18.40 10.72 11.04
N GLU A 258 19.13 10.27 12.06
CA GLU A 258 19.22 8.86 12.48
C GLU A 258 17.84 8.19 12.72
N GLY A 259 16.89 8.97 13.24
CA GLY A 259 15.55 8.53 13.54
C GLY A 259 14.62 8.45 12.33
N ASP A 260 14.96 9.03 11.18
CA ASP A 260 14.06 9.06 10.03
C ASP A 260 14.09 7.76 9.23
N PHE A 261 12.95 7.42 8.63
CA PHE A 261 12.91 6.37 7.61
C PHE A 261 13.68 6.85 6.38
N PHE A 262 14.55 5.99 5.85
CA PHE A 262 15.44 6.33 4.75
C PHE A 262 14.64 6.85 3.53
N PHE A 263 13.62 6.11 3.10
CA PHE A 263 12.79 6.51 1.97
C PHE A 263 11.92 7.74 2.24
N ASP A 264 11.52 8.02 3.49
CA ASP A 264 10.81 9.27 3.83
C ASP A 264 11.72 10.47 3.65
N PHE A 265 12.97 10.38 4.12
CA PHE A 265 13.92 11.47 3.99
C PHE A 265 14.27 11.75 2.52
N VAL A 266 14.60 10.70 1.75
CA VAL A 266 14.91 10.83 0.32
C VAL A 266 13.72 11.42 -0.45
N ARG A 267 12.50 10.98 -0.12
CA ARG A 267 11.28 11.51 -0.74
C ARG A 267 11.07 12.98 -0.43
N HIS A 268 11.10 13.34 0.85
CA HIS A 268 10.93 14.73 1.31
C HIS A 268 11.94 15.67 0.66
N LEU A 269 13.21 15.26 0.60
CA LEU A 269 14.28 16.04 -0.02
C LEU A 269 14.07 16.23 -1.53
N THR A 270 13.67 15.17 -2.24
CA THR A 270 13.38 15.25 -3.68
C THR A 270 12.23 16.21 -3.97
N ASP A 271 11.16 16.15 -3.18
CA ASP A 271 10.00 17.03 -3.34
C ASP A 271 10.33 18.49 -3.00
N TRP A 272 11.15 18.73 -1.97
CA TRP A 272 11.63 20.07 -1.63
C TRP A 272 12.44 20.70 -2.77
N ILE A 273 13.32 19.93 -3.40
CA ILE A 273 14.14 20.43 -4.52
C ILE A 273 13.31 20.70 -5.76
N ARG A 274 12.34 19.81 -6.07
CA ARG A 274 11.40 20.05 -7.17
C ARG A 274 10.60 21.33 -6.99
N LYS A 275 10.19 21.67 -5.76
CA LYS A 275 9.49 22.93 -5.46
C LYS A 275 10.40 24.15 -5.50
N ALA A 276 11.68 23.99 -5.15
CA ALA A 276 12.65 25.07 -5.14
C ALA A 276 13.22 25.42 -6.53
N ARG A 277 13.02 24.56 -7.53
CA ARG A 277 13.43 24.78 -8.92
C ARG A 277 12.18 25.11 -9.76
N PRO A 278 11.93 26.40 -10.09
CA PRO A 278 10.77 26.82 -10.87
C PRO A 278 10.75 26.26 -12.30
#